data_AF-A0A7M5XMP4-F1
#
_entry.id   AF-A0A7M5XMP4-F1
#
_cell.length_a   1.000
_cell.length_b   1.000
_cell.length_c   1.000
_cell.angle_alpha   90.00
_cell.angle_beta   90.00
_cell.angle_gamma   90.00
#
_symmetry.space_group_name_H-M   'P 1'
#
loop_
_entity.id
_entity.type
_entity.pdbx_description
1 polymer ?
#
loop_
_entity_poly.entity_id
_entity_poly.type
_entity_poly.pdbx_seq_one_letter_code
_entity_poly.pdbx_strand_id
1 'polypeptide(L)'
;MNLTDQLNFTNILDTASDLQCSSYHAYSNASTVCSYVKNLPNCQYDGGFIDYIGLTMCSFSEKNRAWCYVLLLLWMLYMFISLGVTAEDFFCPSLKAISKFLRMSDSLAGVTLLALGNGAPDIFSVIAAVNNKNPRTTAMAFQELFGAGIFVTTIVAGSINFSTTFMMARRPFLRDNIFYLVAVIWTFVVIYRREIKTIEATGL
;
A
#
# COMPACT_ATOMS: atom_id res chain seq x y z
N MET A 1 -37.03 -25.61 -7.44
CA MET A 1 -35.59 -25.34 -7.64
C MET A 1 -34.86 -26.48 -6.95
N ASN A 2 -34.22 -27.38 -7.70
CA ASN A 2 -33.77 -28.68 -7.19
C ASN A 2 -32.50 -28.55 -6.33
N LEU A 3 -32.37 -29.43 -5.34
CA LEU A 3 -31.22 -29.52 -4.43
C LEU A 3 -29.88 -29.73 -5.17
N THR A 4 -29.93 -30.37 -6.34
CA THR A 4 -28.80 -30.56 -7.27
C THR A 4 -28.34 -29.28 -7.98
N ASP A 5 -29.23 -28.32 -8.22
CA ASP A 5 -28.86 -27.01 -8.81
C ASP A 5 -28.21 -26.09 -7.78
N GLN A 6 -28.63 -26.16 -6.51
CA GLN A 6 -27.99 -25.44 -5.40
C GLN A 6 -26.57 -25.98 -5.13
N LEU A 7 -26.39 -27.32 -5.16
CA LEU A 7 -25.08 -27.98 -4.99
C LEU A 7 -24.11 -27.67 -6.13
N ASN A 8 -24.57 -27.60 -7.38
CA ASN A 8 -23.72 -27.16 -8.49
C ASN A 8 -23.31 -25.69 -8.38
N PHE A 9 -24.20 -24.81 -7.89
CA PHE A 9 -23.88 -23.40 -7.69
C PHE A 9 -22.89 -23.20 -6.53
N THR A 10 -23.01 -23.97 -5.43
CA THR A 10 -22.03 -23.94 -4.32
C THR A 10 -20.68 -24.50 -4.74
N ASN A 11 -20.64 -25.60 -5.51
CA ASN A 11 -19.38 -26.15 -6.03
C ASN A 11 -18.67 -25.20 -7.00
N ILE A 12 -19.41 -24.48 -7.85
CA ILE A 12 -18.84 -23.45 -8.74
C ILE A 12 -18.31 -22.25 -7.95
N LEU A 13 -19.01 -21.84 -6.88
CA LEU A 13 -18.54 -20.79 -5.96
C LEU A 13 -17.30 -21.21 -5.18
N ASP A 14 -17.24 -22.45 -4.66
CA ASP A 14 -16.05 -22.99 -3.96
C ASP A 14 -14.84 -23.09 -4.90
N THR A 15 -15.06 -23.56 -6.13
CA THR A 15 -13.98 -23.62 -7.13
C THR A 15 -13.54 -22.22 -7.56
N ALA A 16 -14.47 -21.26 -7.68
CA ALA A 16 -14.16 -19.87 -8.02
C ALA A 16 -13.48 -19.09 -6.89
N SER A 17 -13.74 -19.43 -5.62
CA SER A 17 -13.07 -18.84 -4.46
C SER A 17 -11.62 -19.31 -4.29
N ASP A 18 -11.27 -20.49 -4.82
CA ASP A 18 -9.89 -20.98 -4.86
C ASP A 18 -9.10 -20.49 -6.08
N LEU A 19 -9.78 -19.99 -7.12
CA LEU A 19 -9.10 -19.45 -8.29
C LEU A 19 -8.44 -18.09 -7.97
N GLN A 20 -7.12 -18.07 -8.08
CA GLN A 20 -6.34 -16.85 -7.92
C GLN A 20 -6.55 -15.93 -9.12
N CYS A 21 -6.67 -14.63 -8.84
CA CYS A 21 -6.80 -13.62 -9.89
C CYS A 21 -5.59 -13.65 -10.85
N SER A 22 -4.38 -13.96 -10.36
CA SER A 22 -3.15 -14.11 -11.17
C SER A 22 -3.25 -15.12 -12.32
N SER A 23 -4.22 -16.04 -12.30
CA SER A 23 -4.41 -17.05 -13.35
C SER A 23 -4.86 -16.47 -14.69
N TYR A 24 -5.19 -15.17 -14.76
CA TYR A 24 -5.51 -14.50 -16.04
C TYR A 24 -4.36 -14.58 -17.06
N HIS A 25 -3.11 -14.75 -16.60
CA HIS A 25 -1.93 -14.90 -17.47
C HIS A 25 -1.99 -16.13 -18.39
N ALA A 26 -2.84 -17.12 -18.09
CA ALA A 26 -3.03 -18.30 -18.93
C ALA A 26 -3.80 -18.00 -20.23
N TYR A 27 -4.44 -16.84 -20.34
CA TYR A 27 -5.23 -16.43 -21.50
C TYR A 27 -4.46 -15.43 -22.36
N SER A 28 -4.40 -15.64 -23.69
CA SER A 28 -3.69 -14.74 -24.61
C SER A 28 -4.55 -13.62 -25.19
N ASN A 29 -5.89 -13.76 -25.16
CA ASN A 29 -6.81 -12.81 -25.78
C ASN A 29 -7.33 -11.79 -24.76
N ALA A 30 -7.23 -10.50 -25.09
CA ALA A 30 -7.69 -9.39 -24.27
C ALA A 30 -9.15 -9.53 -23.81
N SER A 31 -10.02 -9.95 -24.73
CA SER A 31 -11.45 -10.10 -24.46
C SER A 31 -11.74 -11.19 -23.44
N THR A 32 -11.00 -12.30 -23.48
CA THR A 32 -11.12 -13.40 -22.51
C THR A 32 -10.50 -13.05 -21.16
N VAL A 33 -9.41 -12.28 -21.15
CA VAL A 33 -8.81 -11.75 -19.92
C VAL A 33 -9.79 -10.80 -19.22
N CYS A 34 -10.39 -9.88 -19.97
CA CYS A 34 -11.36 -8.94 -19.42
C CYS A 34 -12.61 -9.63 -18.85
N SER A 35 -13.17 -10.62 -19.56
CA SER A 35 -14.32 -11.37 -19.05
C SER A 35 -13.95 -12.20 -17.81
N TYR A 36 -12.77 -12.81 -17.78
CA TYR A 36 -12.27 -13.52 -16.61
C TYR A 36 -12.13 -12.61 -15.38
N VAL A 37 -11.47 -11.46 -15.54
CA VAL A 37 -11.25 -10.49 -14.46
C VAL A 37 -12.57 -9.91 -13.93
N LYS A 38 -13.54 -9.61 -14.81
CA LYS A 38 -14.83 -9.07 -14.39
C LYS A 38 -15.71 -10.08 -13.67
N ASN A 39 -15.67 -11.34 -14.10
CA ASN A 39 -16.58 -12.37 -13.57
C ASN A 39 -16.05 -13.05 -12.31
N LEU A 40 -14.75 -12.95 -12.02
CA LEU A 40 -14.17 -13.58 -10.84
C LEU A 40 -14.30 -12.66 -9.61
N PRO A 41 -15.04 -13.05 -8.55
CA PRO A 41 -15.21 -12.21 -7.36
C PRO A 41 -13.87 -11.92 -6.66
N ASN A 42 -12.92 -12.86 -6.72
CA ASN A 42 -11.57 -12.67 -6.20
C ASN A 42 -10.74 -11.60 -6.95
N CYS A 43 -11.15 -11.18 -8.15
CA CYS A 43 -10.51 -10.08 -8.87
C CYS A 43 -11.14 -8.72 -8.57
N GLN A 44 -12.37 -8.70 -8.05
CA GLN A 44 -13.06 -7.46 -7.69
C GLN A 44 -12.57 -6.99 -6.32
N TYR A 45 -12.08 -5.75 -6.27
CA TYR A 45 -11.57 -5.15 -5.04
C TYR A 45 -12.61 -4.19 -4.47
N ASP A 46 -13.39 -4.67 -3.48
CA ASP A 46 -14.48 -3.90 -2.86
C ASP A 46 -14.02 -2.69 -2.02
N GLY A 47 -12.72 -2.56 -1.74
CA GLY A 47 -12.17 -1.51 -0.88
C GLY A 47 -11.61 -0.28 -1.61
N GLY A 48 -11.62 -0.26 -2.94
CA GLY A 48 -10.95 0.76 -3.75
C GLY A 48 -11.93 1.69 -4.46
N PHE A 49 -11.61 2.99 -4.52
CA PHE A 49 -12.43 3.98 -5.24
C PHE A 49 -12.37 3.79 -6.77
N ILE A 50 -11.28 3.19 -7.28
CA ILE A 50 -11.02 2.96 -8.71
C ILE A 50 -10.60 1.50 -8.90
N ASP A 51 -11.30 0.79 -9.79
CA ASP A 51 -10.89 -0.56 -10.23
C ASP A 51 -9.76 -0.47 -11.26
N TYR A 52 -8.53 -0.41 -10.78
CA TYR A 52 -7.34 -0.36 -11.63
C TYR A 52 -7.13 -1.63 -12.47
N ILE A 53 -7.58 -2.79 -12.00
CA ILE A 53 -7.42 -4.06 -12.71
C ILE A 53 -8.40 -4.09 -13.89
N GLY A 54 -9.67 -3.77 -13.67
CA GLY A 54 -10.64 -3.60 -14.73
C GLY A 54 -10.26 -2.49 -15.71
N LEU A 55 -9.77 -1.35 -15.22
CA LEU A 55 -9.36 -0.24 -16.08
C LEU A 55 -8.21 -0.63 -17.03
N THR A 56 -7.18 -1.30 -16.50
CA THR A 56 -6.00 -1.68 -17.30
C THR A 56 -6.26 -2.83 -18.26
N MET A 57 -7.10 -3.81 -17.86
CA MET A 57 -7.32 -5.04 -18.63
C MET A 57 -8.55 -5.00 -19.55
N CYS A 58 -9.54 -4.13 -19.27
CA CYS A 58 -10.79 -4.05 -20.05
C CYS A 58 -10.97 -2.75 -20.83
N SER A 59 -10.40 -1.63 -20.38
CA SER A 59 -10.76 -0.32 -20.95
C SER A 59 -9.95 0.05 -22.21
N PHE A 60 -8.79 -0.59 -22.42
CA PHE A 60 -7.90 -0.32 -23.55
C PHE A 60 -7.64 -1.57 -24.38
N SER A 61 -7.63 -1.40 -25.71
CA SER A 61 -7.18 -2.44 -26.65
C SER A 61 -5.69 -2.75 -26.43
N GLU A 62 -5.24 -3.99 -26.69
CA GLU A 62 -3.84 -4.45 -26.51
C GLU A 62 -2.81 -3.46 -27.06
N LYS A 63 -3.09 -2.89 -28.24
CA LYS A 63 -2.19 -1.92 -28.90
C LYS A 63 -2.01 -0.61 -28.12
N ASN A 64 -3.01 -0.22 -27.33
CA ASN A 64 -3.03 1.03 -26.56
C ASN A 64 -2.81 0.81 -25.06
N ARG A 65 -2.50 -0.42 -24.62
CA ARG A 65 -2.30 -0.72 -23.19
C ARG A 65 -1.11 0.04 -22.60
N ALA A 66 -0.06 0.26 -23.40
CA ALA A 66 1.08 1.09 -23.00
C ALA A 66 0.65 2.52 -22.62
N TRP A 67 -0.28 3.12 -23.38
CA TRP A 67 -0.81 4.45 -23.07
C TRP A 67 -1.59 4.49 -21.76
N CYS A 68 -2.30 3.41 -21.41
CA CYS A 68 -2.96 3.30 -20.11
C CYS A 68 -1.96 3.36 -18.95
N TYR A 69 -0.85 2.62 -19.04
CA TYR A 69 0.20 2.69 -18.01
C TYR A 69 0.86 4.06 -17.91
N VAL A 70 1.10 4.73 -19.05
CA VAL A 70 1.62 6.10 -19.06
C VAL A 70 0.65 7.07 -18.38
N LEU A 71 -0.65 6.97 -18.68
CA LEU A 71 -1.67 7.80 -18.03
C LEU A 71 -1.77 7.53 -16.52
N LEU A 72 -1.68 6.27 -16.09
CA LEU A 72 -1.66 5.91 -14.66
C LEU A 72 -0.40 6.45 -13.96
N LEU A 73 0.75 6.43 -14.63
CA LEU A 73 1.98 7.01 -14.10
C LEU A 73 1.89 8.53 -13.98
N LEU A 74 1.32 9.21 -14.98
CA LEU A 74 1.05 10.65 -14.92
C LEU A 74 0.06 10.99 -13.81
N TRP A 75 -0.99 10.17 -13.63
CA TRP A 75 -1.95 10.32 -12.55
C TRP A 75 -1.30 10.15 -11.16
N MET A 76 -0.44 9.14 -11.00
CA MET A 76 0.32 8.93 -9.78
C MET A 76 1.24 10.13 -9.46
N LEU A 77 1.95 10.66 -10.47
CA LEU A 77 2.78 11.85 -10.31
C LEU A 77 1.97 13.08 -9.94
N TYR A 78 0.80 13.27 -10.56
CA TYR A 78 -0.12 14.36 -10.23
C TYR A 78 -0.56 14.29 -8.76
N MET A 79 -0.99 13.11 -8.30
CA MET A 79 -1.37 12.89 -6.90
C MET A 79 -0.20 13.14 -5.95
N PHE A 80 1.00 12.66 -6.29
CA PHE A 80 2.19 12.86 -5.49
C PHE A 80 2.54 14.36 -5.32
N ILE A 81 2.54 15.12 -6.42
CA ILE A 81 2.78 16.57 -6.38
C ILE A 81 1.69 17.28 -5.60
N SER A 82 0.41 16.92 -5.82
CA SER A 82 -0.71 17.52 -5.11
C SER A 82 -0.61 17.30 -3.60
N LEU A 83 -0.25 16.09 -3.15
CA LEU A 83 -0.02 15.79 -1.73
C LEU A 83 1.17 16.57 -1.18
N GLY A 84 2.25 16.73 -1.95
CA GLY A 84 3.41 17.53 -1.56
C GLY A 84 3.06 19.00 -1.34
N VAL A 85 2.40 19.64 -2.31
CA VAL A 85 1.96 21.04 -2.20
C VAL A 85 0.97 21.20 -1.04
N THR A 86 0.01 20.28 -0.89
CA THR A 86 -0.94 20.32 0.22
C THR A 86 -0.23 20.20 1.58
N ALA A 87 0.80 19.36 1.66
CA ALA A 87 1.58 19.20 2.87
C ALA A 87 2.37 20.46 3.23
N GLU A 88 2.98 21.12 2.25
CA GLU A 88 3.74 22.36 2.46
C GLU A 88 2.84 23.53 2.87
N ASP A 89 1.74 23.75 2.15
CA ASP A 89 0.91 24.95 2.31
C ASP A 89 -0.13 24.85 3.43
N PHE A 90 -0.64 23.65 3.73
CA PHE A 90 -1.72 23.47 4.70
C PHE A 90 -1.30 22.65 5.91
N PHE A 91 -0.58 21.55 5.72
CA PHE A 91 -0.24 20.64 6.82
C PHE A 91 0.86 21.23 7.71
N CYS A 92 1.97 21.70 7.13
CA CYS A 92 3.10 22.26 7.88
C CYS A 92 2.73 23.50 8.73
N PRO A 93 1.96 24.50 8.23
CA PRO A 93 1.53 25.64 9.05
C PRO A 93 0.61 25.23 10.20
N SER A 94 -0.29 24.26 9.95
CA SER A 94 -1.18 23.71 10.98
C SER A 94 -0.37 23.01 12.09
N LEU A 95 0.62 22.20 11.71
CA LEU A 95 1.55 21.57 12.65
C LEU A 95 2.34 22.61 13.45
N LYS A 96 2.78 23.71 12.82
CA LYS A 96 3.51 24.79 13.50
C LYS A 96 2.64 25.50 14.54
N ALA A 97 1.37 25.73 14.23
CA ALA A 97 0.41 26.31 15.17
C ALA A 97 0.21 25.40 16.40
N ILE A 98 0.02 24.09 16.17
CA ILE A 98 -0.14 23.09 17.23
C ILE A 98 1.15 22.97 18.06
N SER A 99 2.32 22.92 17.41
CA SER A 99 3.62 22.87 18.09
C SER A 99 3.81 24.07 19.02
N LYS A 100 3.44 25.27 18.57
CA LYS A 100 3.50 26.50 19.39
C LYS A 100 2.55 26.43 20.58
N PHE A 101 1.35 25.88 20.40
CA PHE A 101 0.39 25.67 21.49
C PHE A 101 0.91 24.66 22.52
N LEU A 102 1.51 23.56 22.07
CA LEU A 102 2.11 22.53 22.92
C LEU A 102 3.50 22.90 23.46
N ARG A 103 4.04 24.07 23.10
CA ARG A 103 5.39 24.56 23.45
C ARG A 103 6.51 23.58 23.05
N MET A 104 6.33 22.88 21.92
CA MET A 104 7.33 21.96 21.36
C MET A 104 8.31 22.70 20.44
N SER A 105 9.52 22.14 20.29
CA SER A 105 10.47 22.62 19.28
C SER A 105 10.06 22.14 17.89
N ASP A 106 10.43 22.89 16.84
CA ASP A 106 10.12 22.51 15.45
C ASP A 106 10.68 21.13 15.08
N SER A 107 11.86 20.77 15.60
CA SER A 107 12.44 19.43 15.44
C SER A 107 11.60 18.35 16.11
N LEU A 108 11.06 18.62 17.31
CA LEU A 108 10.22 17.66 18.02
C LEU A 108 8.86 17.50 17.33
N ALA A 109 8.29 18.58 16.79
CA ALA A 109 7.06 18.54 16.02
C ALA A 109 7.21 17.72 14.72
N GLY A 110 8.36 17.82 14.05
CA GLY A 110 8.67 17.02 12.87
C GLY A 110 8.80 15.52 13.18
N VAL A 111 9.48 15.13 14.26
CA VAL A 111 9.64 13.71 14.60
C VAL A 111 8.40 13.08 15.25
N THR A 112 7.42 13.87 15.67
CA THR A 112 6.20 13.38 16.34
C THR A 112 4.93 13.65 15.56
N LEU A 113 4.54 14.92 15.39
CA LEU A 113 3.25 15.28 14.80
C LEU A 113 3.19 15.03 13.30
N LEU A 114 4.27 15.34 12.57
CA LEU A 114 4.39 15.02 11.14
C LEU A 114 4.46 13.49 10.94
N ALA A 115 5.23 12.80 11.77
CA ALA A 115 5.31 11.33 11.74
C ALA A 115 3.95 10.67 12.05
N LEU A 116 3.21 11.18 13.04
CA LEU A 116 1.88 10.72 13.40
C LEU A 116 0.86 10.98 12.29
N GLY A 117 0.89 12.16 11.67
CA GLY A 117 -0.05 12.51 10.60
C GLY A 117 0.10 11.64 9.37
N ASN A 118 1.33 11.22 9.04
CA ASN A 118 1.57 10.25 7.97
C ASN A 118 1.24 8.81 8.40
N GLY A 119 1.68 8.38 9.59
CA GLY A 119 1.55 6.97 10.01
C GLY A 119 0.17 6.55 10.50
N ALA A 120 -0.66 7.48 11.01
CA ALA A 120 -1.99 7.17 11.50
C ALA A 120 -2.92 6.55 10.44
N PRO A 121 -3.13 7.18 9.25
CA PRO A 121 -3.99 6.59 8.21
C PRO A 121 -3.48 5.22 7.74
N ASP A 122 -2.17 5.05 7.63
CA ASP A 122 -1.54 3.78 7.22
C ASP A 122 -1.88 2.64 8.21
N ILE A 123 -1.76 2.90 9.51
CA ILE A 123 -2.10 1.93 10.56
C ILE A 123 -3.59 1.59 10.51
N PHE A 124 -4.48 2.58 10.33
CA PHE A 124 -5.91 2.33 10.23
C PHE A 124 -6.26 1.51 8.99
N SER A 125 -5.59 1.74 7.85
CA SER A 125 -5.73 0.94 6.63
C SER A 125 -5.38 -0.53 6.88
N VAL A 126 -4.25 -0.78 7.55
CA VAL A 126 -3.78 -2.15 7.86
C VAL A 126 -4.71 -2.86 8.84
N ILE A 127 -5.19 -2.17 9.88
CA ILE A 127 -6.16 -2.73 10.83
C ILE A 127 -7.45 -3.10 10.10
N ALA A 128 -7.96 -2.23 9.22
CA ALA A 128 -9.13 -2.53 8.41
C ALA A 128 -8.88 -3.74 7.49
N ALA A 129 -7.71 -3.81 6.84
CA ALA A 129 -7.32 -4.92 5.97
C ALA A 129 -7.19 -6.27 6.71
N VAL A 130 -6.71 -6.26 7.95
CA VAL A 130 -6.62 -7.45 8.81
C VAL A 130 -8.01 -7.88 9.28
N ASN A 131 -8.88 -6.93 9.65
CA ASN A 131 -10.24 -7.21 10.11
C ASN A 131 -11.13 -7.84 9.03
N ASN A 132 -10.87 -7.56 7.76
CA ASN A 132 -11.58 -8.15 6.63
C ASN A 132 -11.27 -9.65 6.42
N LYS A 133 -10.36 -10.26 7.19
CA LYS A 133 -9.97 -11.69 7.16
C LYS A 133 -9.56 -12.22 5.77
N ASN A 134 -9.36 -11.34 4.79
CA ASN A 134 -8.92 -11.70 3.46
C ASN A 134 -7.38 -11.62 3.41
N PRO A 135 -6.66 -12.75 3.28
CA PRO A 135 -5.20 -12.76 3.31
C PRO A 135 -4.58 -11.91 2.20
N ARG A 136 -5.28 -11.72 1.08
CA ARG A 136 -4.82 -10.87 -0.02
C ARG A 136 -4.86 -9.39 0.35
N THR A 137 -5.96 -8.93 0.92
CA THR A 137 -6.12 -7.53 1.37
C THR A 137 -5.12 -7.20 2.46
N THR A 138 -4.93 -8.12 3.41
CA THR A 138 -3.90 -7.99 4.45
C THR A 138 -2.49 -7.92 3.85
N ALA A 139 -2.14 -8.78 2.90
CA ALA A 139 -0.83 -8.75 2.24
C ALA A 139 -0.60 -7.44 1.46
N MET A 140 -1.63 -6.89 0.79
CA MET A 140 -1.56 -5.61 0.09
C MET A 140 -1.29 -4.45 1.05
N ALA A 141 -1.97 -4.42 2.20
CA ALA A 141 -1.76 -3.38 3.21
C ALA A 141 -0.34 -3.40 3.80
N PHE A 142 0.24 -4.58 4.04
CA PHE A 142 1.63 -4.67 4.46
C PHE A 142 2.61 -4.19 3.38
N GLN A 143 2.35 -4.51 2.10
CA GLN A 143 3.17 -4.05 0.98
C GLN A 143 3.16 -2.52 0.83
N GLU A 144 2.01 -1.88 1.08
CA GLU A 144 1.89 -0.42 1.12
C GLU A 144 2.84 0.19 2.17
N LEU A 145 2.83 -0.33 3.41
CA LEU A 145 3.71 0.13 4.49
C LEU A 145 5.19 0.01 4.13
N PHE A 146 5.61 -1.17 3.67
CA PHE A 146 7.02 -1.41 3.32
C PHE A 146 7.43 -0.60 2.10
N GLY A 147 6.54 -0.46 1.12
CA GLY A 147 6.76 0.34 -0.09
C GLY A 147 6.97 1.82 0.25
N ALA A 148 6.13 2.39 1.12
CA ALA A 148 6.25 3.76 1.59
C ALA A 148 7.59 3.99 2.32
N GLY A 149 7.97 3.11 3.24
CA GLY A 149 9.24 3.22 3.97
C GLY A 149 10.48 3.12 3.06
N ILE A 150 10.45 2.20 2.08
CA ILE A 150 11.53 2.07 1.08
C ILE A 150 11.60 3.33 0.20
N PHE A 151 10.46 3.85 -0.26
CA PHE A 151 10.40 5.05 -1.08
C PHE A 151 10.99 6.27 -0.35
N VAL A 152 10.62 6.49 0.91
CA VAL A 152 11.14 7.61 1.72
C VAL A 152 12.64 7.47 1.97
N THR A 153 13.11 6.26 2.33
CA THR A 153 14.53 6.05 2.65
C THR A 153 15.45 6.05 1.44
N THR A 154 14.96 5.72 0.25
CA THR A 154 15.78 5.70 -0.98
C THR A 154 15.65 6.98 -1.77
N ILE A 155 14.43 7.33 -2.20
CA ILE A 155 14.19 8.46 -3.11
C ILE A 155 14.21 9.78 -2.35
N VAL A 156 13.47 9.90 -1.26
CA VAL A 156 13.36 11.19 -0.52
C VAL A 156 14.66 11.51 0.20
N ALA A 157 15.23 10.56 0.96
CA ALA A 157 16.51 10.80 1.62
C ALA A 157 17.65 11.01 0.59
N GLY A 158 17.63 10.26 -0.52
CA GLY A 158 18.58 10.45 -1.62
C GLY A 158 18.50 11.83 -2.26
N SER A 159 17.27 12.32 -2.52
CA SER A 159 17.06 13.65 -3.13
C SER A 159 17.44 14.80 -2.18
N ILE A 160 17.21 14.65 -0.87
CA ILE A 160 17.67 15.61 0.14
C ILE A 160 19.20 15.64 0.21
N ASN A 161 19.85 14.47 0.20
CA ASN A 161 21.31 14.37 0.20
C ASN A 161 21.92 15.06 -1.04
N PHE A 162 21.30 14.85 -2.20
CA PHE A 162 21.73 15.46 -3.45
C PHE A 162 21.49 16.99 -3.47
N SER A 163 20.37 17.46 -2.93
CA SER A 163 19.95 18.86 -3.03
C SER A 163 20.54 19.77 -1.94
N THR A 164 21.07 19.22 -0.85
CA THR A 164 21.53 20.02 0.30
C THR A 164 23.05 19.95 0.47
N THR A 165 23.68 21.11 0.68
CA THR A 165 25.12 21.20 0.99
C THR A 165 25.43 20.80 2.45
N PHE A 166 24.40 20.64 3.28
CA PHE A 166 24.56 20.18 4.65
C PHE A 166 24.78 18.66 4.68
N MET A 167 25.92 18.23 5.22
CA MET A 167 26.18 16.81 5.47
C MET A 167 25.17 16.30 6.50
N MET A 168 24.21 15.48 6.07
CA MET A 168 23.37 14.72 6.98
C MET A 168 24.25 13.98 7.99
N ALA A 169 23.88 14.04 9.26
CA ALA A 169 24.60 13.31 10.31
C ALA A 169 24.51 11.81 10.00
N ARG A 170 25.61 11.23 9.51
CA ARG A 170 25.68 9.83 9.04
C ARG A 170 25.28 8.82 10.13
N ARG A 171 25.60 9.12 11.39
CA ARG A 171 25.33 8.23 12.53
C ARG A 171 23.82 8.06 12.81
N PRO A 172 23.02 9.11 13.03
CA PRO A 172 21.57 8.95 13.22
C PRO A 172 20.86 8.39 11.99
N PHE A 173 21.23 8.81 10.77
CA PHE A 173 20.64 8.24 9.56
C PHE A 173 20.88 6.73 9.43
N LEU A 174 22.12 6.28 9.62
CA LEU A 174 22.46 4.85 9.55
C LEU A 174 21.79 4.06 10.68
N ARG A 175 21.72 4.63 11.89
CA ARG A 175 21.00 4.04 13.02
C ARG A 175 19.53 3.80 12.66
N ASP A 176 18.84 4.82 12.14
CA ASP A 176 17.41 4.75 11.85
C ASP A 176 17.13 3.75 10.70
N ASN A 177 18.01 3.69 9.69
CA ASN A 177 17.90 2.73 8.59
C ASN A 177 18.15 1.27 9.05
N ILE A 178 19.12 1.05 9.95
CA ILE A 178 19.36 -0.26 10.55
C ILE A 178 18.17 -0.71 11.39
N PHE A 179 17.61 0.17 12.24
CA PHE A 179 16.41 -0.16 13.01
C PHE A 179 15.24 -0.51 12.10
N TYR A 180 15.05 0.22 11.00
CA TYR A 180 14.04 -0.11 10.00
C TYR A 180 14.27 -1.49 9.39
N LEU A 181 15.49 -1.82 8.95
CA LEU A 181 15.81 -3.15 8.40
C LEU A 181 15.57 -4.28 9.40
N VAL A 182 15.95 -4.09 10.67
CA VAL A 182 15.69 -5.06 11.73
C VAL A 182 14.18 -5.27 11.92
N ALA A 183 13.39 -4.19 11.95
CA ALA A 183 11.94 -4.28 12.08
C ALA A 183 11.28 -4.99 10.88
N VAL A 184 11.76 -4.75 9.66
CA VAL A 184 11.29 -5.43 8.44
C VAL A 184 11.61 -6.93 8.52
N ILE A 185 12.84 -7.29 8.88
CA ILE A 185 13.26 -8.70 9.02
C ILE A 185 12.43 -9.39 10.09
N TRP A 186 12.24 -8.74 11.25
CA TRP A 186 11.40 -9.26 12.32
C TRP A 186 9.96 -9.53 11.84
N THR A 187 9.35 -8.54 11.18
CA THR A 187 7.98 -8.68 10.65
C THR A 187 7.89 -9.79 9.60
N PHE A 188 8.90 -9.93 8.73
CA PHE A 188 8.97 -11.02 7.77
C PHE A 188 9.03 -12.39 8.44
N VAL A 189 9.82 -12.53 9.51
CA VAL A 189 9.92 -13.78 10.29
C VAL A 189 8.58 -14.12 10.95
N VAL A 190 7.90 -13.13 11.55
CA VAL A 190 6.57 -13.33 12.16
C VAL A 190 5.55 -13.79 11.12
N ILE A 191 5.49 -13.14 9.95
CA ILE A 191 4.58 -13.51 8.86
C ILE A 191 4.89 -14.93 8.35
N TYR A 192 6.18 -15.28 8.22
CA TYR A 192 6.60 -16.59 7.73
C TYR A 192 6.25 -17.72 8.71
N ARG A 193 6.32 -17.47 10.02
CA ARG A 193 6.06 -18.49 11.05
C ARG A 193 4.58 -18.85 11.22
N ARG A 194 3.63 -18.04 10.72
CA ARG A 194 2.16 -18.22 10.80
C ARG A 194 1.57 -18.46 12.20
N GLU A 195 2.40 -18.55 13.23
CA GLU A 195 2.05 -18.58 14.65
C GLU A 195 2.49 -17.25 15.26
N ILE A 196 1.57 -16.56 15.94
CA ILE A 196 1.89 -15.37 16.72
C ILE A 196 1.83 -15.78 18.18
N LYS A 197 2.99 -15.97 18.81
CA LYS A 197 3.05 -16.12 20.27
C LYS A 197 2.81 -14.74 20.90
N THR A 198 2.15 -14.71 22.06
CA THR A 198 1.85 -13.46 22.79
C THR A 198 3.11 -12.63 23.12
N ILE A 199 4.29 -13.26 23.14
CA ILE A 199 5.58 -12.58 23.34
C ILE A 199 6.05 -11.80 22.09
N GLU A 200 5.71 -12.30 20.89
CA GLU A 200 6.05 -11.66 19.60
C GLU A 200 5.12 -10.46 19.32
N ALA A 201 3.89 -10.50 19.84
CA ALA A 201 2.90 -9.42 19.72
C ALA A 201 3.28 -8.16 20.52
N THR A 202 4.10 -8.29 21.56
CA THR A 202 4.61 -7.16 22.36
C THR A 202 5.84 -6.46 21.77
N GLY A 203 6.39 -6.95 20.66
CA GLY A 203 7.55 -6.35 19.99
C GLY A 203 8.89 -6.60 20.73
N LEU A 204 8.99 -7.73 21.42
CA LEU A 204 10.15 -8.18 22.21
C LEU A 204 10.82 -9.40 21.57
#